data_AF-A0A963R1V8-F1
#
_entry.id   AF-A0A963R1V8-F1
#
_cell.length_a   1.000
_cell.length_b   1.000
_cell.length_c   1.000
_cell.angle_alpha   90.00
_cell.angle_beta   90.00
_cell.angle_gamma   90.00
#
_symmetry.space_group_name_H-M   'P 1'
#
loop_
_entity.id
_entity.type
_entity.pdbx_description
1 polymer ?
#
loop_
_entity_poly.entity_id
_entity_poly.type
_entity_poly.pdbx_seq_one_letter_code
_entity_poly.pdbx_strand_id
1 'polypeptide(L)'
;EAVRRARDAGVKSIICEVDRIGQIEPALAAGASHLLLDNMDVPTLREAVALVGGRVPTEASGGVRLDTIGAIAATGVTYVSVGRLTQSAPAADIGLDFTPL
;
A
#
# COMPACT_ATOMS: atom_id res chain seq x y z
N GLU A 1 -17.70 -4.83 9.32
CA GLU A 1 -18.78 -5.58 8.64
C GLU A 1 -18.39 -6.12 7.26
N ALA A 2 -17.94 -5.26 6.33
CA ALA A 2 -17.62 -5.67 4.96
C ALA A 2 -16.59 -6.82 4.88
N VAL A 3 -15.46 -6.69 5.60
CA VAL A 3 -14.41 -7.73 5.66
C VAL A 3 -14.97 -9.07 6.12
N ARG A 4 -15.77 -9.08 7.19
CA ARG A 4 -16.40 -10.31 7.71
C ARG A 4 -17.29 -10.98 6.66
N ARG A 5 -18.15 -10.19 5.99
CA ARG A 5 -19.02 -10.72 4.92
C ARG A 5 -18.23 -11.30 3.75
N ALA A 6 -17.16 -10.62 3.32
CA ALA A 6 -16.30 -11.12 2.25
C ALA A 6 -15.63 -12.44 2.65
N ARG A 7 -15.11 -12.52 3.88
CA ARG A 7 -14.51 -13.75 4.42
C ARG A 7 -15.52 -14.90 4.48
N ASP A 8 -16.72 -14.65 5.00
CA ASP A 8 -17.78 -15.66 5.12
C ASP A 8 -18.31 -16.10 3.74
N ALA A 9 -18.18 -15.26 2.71
CA ALA A 9 -18.44 -15.60 1.32
C ALA A 9 -17.29 -16.39 0.64
N GLY A 10 -16.21 -16.71 1.37
CA GLY A 10 -15.09 -17.50 0.86
C GLY A 10 -14.03 -16.70 0.09
N VAL A 11 -14.03 -15.36 0.17
CA VAL A 11 -12.97 -14.53 -0.41
C VAL A 11 -11.67 -14.79 0.34
N LYS A 12 -10.67 -15.37 -0.36
CA LYS A 12 -9.42 -15.81 0.26
C LYS A 12 -8.44 -14.68 0.61
N SER A 13 -8.44 -13.61 -0.20
CA SER A 13 -7.56 -12.45 0.00
C SER A 13 -8.41 -11.20 0.09
N ILE A 14 -8.34 -10.53 1.23
CA ILE A 14 -9.10 -9.32 1.55
C ILE A 14 -8.08 -8.27 1.97
N ILE A 15 -7.81 -7.33 1.07
CA ILE A 15 -7.06 -6.13 1.36
C ILE A 15 -8.04 -5.11 1.93
N CYS A 16 -7.83 -4.71 3.17
CA CYS A 16 -8.63 -3.66 3.80
C CYS A 16 -7.79 -2.39 3.88
N GLU A 17 -8.29 -1.33 3.24
CA GLU A 17 -7.73 0.00 3.37
C GLU A 17 -8.16 0.63 4.72
N VAL A 18 -7.21 1.29 5.38
CA VAL A 18 -7.39 1.99 6.64
C VAL A 18 -6.63 3.31 6.62
N ASP A 19 -7.26 4.36 7.12
CA ASP A 19 -6.74 5.74 7.14
C ASP A 19 -6.33 6.19 8.55
N ARG A 20 -6.61 5.38 9.58
CA ARG A 20 -6.23 5.66 10.98
C ARG A 20 -5.96 4.40 11.79
N ILE A 21 -5.08 4.53 12.78
CA ILE A 21 -4.66 3.46 13.68
C ILE A 21 -5.83 2.67 14.31
N GLY A 22 -6.88 3.38 14.74
CA GLY A 22 -8.04 2.75 15.39
C GLY A 22 -8.84 1.77 14.51
N GLN A 23 -8.60 1.73 13.20
CA GLN A 23 -9.24 0.76 12.29
C GLN A 23 -8.46 -0.56 12.14
N ILE A 24 -7.18 -0.59 12.54
CA ILE A 24 -6.30 -1.75 12.35
C ILE A 24 -6.87 -2.98 13.05
N GLU A 25 -7.07 -2.92 14.37
CA GLU A 25 -7.54 -4.09 15.13
C GLU A 25 -8.94 -4.56 14.70
N PRO A 26 -9.94 -3.67 14.47
CA PRO A 26 -11.22 -4.08 13.89
C PRO A 26 -11.11 -4.76 12.52
N ALA A 27 -10.21 -4.30 11.64
CA ALA A 27 -10.00 -4.89 10.32
C ALA A 27 -9.38 -6.30 10.44
N LEU A 28 -8.37 -6.45 11.30
CA LEU A 28 -7.73 -7.74 11.59
C LEU A 28 -8.72 -8.72 12.22
N ALA A 29 -9.46 -8.30 13.23
CA ALA A 29 -10.47 -9.13 13.90
C ALA A 29 -11.60 -9.55 12.95
N ALA A 30 -11.92 -8.72 11.95
CA ALA A 30 -12.89 -9.07 10.91
C ALA A 30 -12.35 -10.11 9.90
N GLY A 31 -11.03 -10.31 9.84
CA GLY A 31 -10.36 -11.27 8.96
C GLY A 31 -9.73 -10.67 7.72
N ALA A 32 -9.30 -9.41 7.76
CA ALA A 32 -8.49 -8.84 6.69
C ALA A 32 -7.17 -9.63 6.59
N SER A 33 -6.77 -9.99 5.36
CA SER A 33 -5.55 -10.75 5.11
C SER A 33 -4.36 -9.85 4.73
N HIS A 34 -4.60 -8.55 4.57
CA HIS A 34 -3.65 -7.52 4.19
C HIS A 34 -4.21 -6.15 4.60
N LEU A 35 -3.37 -5.27 5.13
CA LEU A 35 -3.77 -3.87 5.42
C LEU A 35 -3.07 -2.86 4.52
N LEU A 36 -3.86 -2.06 3.80
CA LEU A 36 -3.39 -0.92 3.05
C LEU A 36 -3.55 0.34 3.91
N LEU A 37 -2.44 0.96 4.28
CA LEU A 37 -2.31 2.10 5.16
C LEU A 37 -2.34 3.37 4.31
N ASP A 38 -3.50 4.03 4.23
CA ASP A 38 -3.71 5.17 3.33
C ASP A 38 -3.29 6.50 3.98
N ASN A 39 -2.46 7.26 3.25
CA ASN A 39 -2.03 8.63 3.55
C ASN A 39 -1.51 8.85 4.99
N MET A 40 -0.94 7.81 5.61
CA MET A 40 -0.31 7.91 6.93
C MET A 40 1.10 8.49 6.80
N ASP A 41 1.47 9.39 7.73
CA ASP A 41 2.84 9.89 7.81
C ASP A 41 3.82 8.83 8.35
N VAL A 42 5.12 9.09 8.23
CA VAL A 42 6.17 8.12 8.60
C VAL A 42 6.08 7.69 10.09
N PRO A 43 5.88 8.58 11.07
CA PRO A 43 5.63 8.17 12.46
C PRO A 43 4.41 7.25 12.61
N THR A 44 3.29 7.61 12.00
CA THR A 44 2.05 6.81 12.07
C THR A 44 2.22 5.45 11.40
N LEU A 45 2.92 5.37 10.27
CA LEU A 45 3.24 4.11 9.60
C LEU A 45 4.07 3.18 10.51
N ARG A 46 5.05 3.70 11.25
CA ARG A 46 5.83 2.88 12.20
C ARG A 46 4.96 2.32 13.31
N GLU A 47 4.07 3.15 13.86
CA GLU A 47 3.10 2.72 14.86
C GLU A 47 2.16 1.64 14.29
N ALA A 48 1.63 1.86 13.09
CA ALA A 48 0.77 0.90 12.41
C ALA A 48 1.47 -0.44 12.19
N VAL A 49 2.71 -0.44 11.68
CA VAL A 49 3.51 -1.66 11.47
C VAL A 49 3.75 -2.39 12.79
N ALA A 50 4.11 -1.67 13.85
CA ALA A 50 4.30 -2.25 15.18
C ALA A 50 3.00 -2.86 15.73
N LEU A 51 1.87 -2.19 15.57
CA LEU A 51 0.56 -2.69 15.99
C LEU A 51 0.14 -3.92 15.19
N VAL A 52 0.35 -3.95 13.87
CA VAL A 52 0.06 -5.13 13.05
C VAL A 52 0.94 -6.31 13.47
N GLY A 53 2.20 -6.05 13.84
CA GLY A 53 3.06 -7.05 14.46
C GLY A 53 3.30 -8.28 13.58
N GLY A 54 3.35 -8.09 12.25
CA GLY A 54 3.57 -9.16 11.29
C GLY A 54 2.40 -10.14 11.12
N ARG A 55 1.23 -9.88 11.71
CA ARG A 55 0.03 -10.73 11.58
C ARG A 55 -0.45 -10.86 10.13
N VAL A 56 -0.33 -9.78 9.37
CA VAL A 56 -0.63 -9.70 7.93
C VAL A 56 0.36 -8.73 7.26
N PRO A 57 0.54 -8.82 5.93
CA PRO A 57 1.29 -7.81 5.19
C PRO A 57 0.67 -6.42 5.34
N THR A 58 1.55 -5.42 5.41
CA THR A 58 1.18 -4.00 5.40
C THR A 58 1.66 -3.34 4.12
N GLU A 59 0.85 -2.47 3.55
CA GLU A 59 1.15 -1.70 2.35
C GLU A 59 0.94 -0.22 2.61
N ALA A 60 1.95 0.61 2.41
CA ALA A 60 1.77 2.06 2.46
C ALA A 60 1.23 2.57 1.12
N SER A 61 0.22 3.44 1.16
CA SER A 61 -0.34 4.12 -0.01
C SER A 61 -0.47 5.62 0.24
N GLY A 62 -0.42 6.40 -0.84
CA GLY A 62 -0.58 7.85 -0.79
C GLY A 62 0.74 8.62 -0.74
N GLY A 63 0.83 9.73 -1.49
CA GLY A 63 1.96 10.66 -1.45
C GLY A 63 3.34 10.10 -1.82
N VAL A 64 3.44 8.91 -2.41
CA VAL A 64 4.72 8.26 -2.70
C VAL A 64 5.44 8.91 -3.88
N ARG A 65 6.66 9.37 -3.64
CA ARG A 65 7.58 10.02 -4.58
C ARG A 65 8.98 9.44 -4.41
N LEU A 66 9.87 9.70 -5.38
CA LEU A 66 11.23 9.14 -5.37
C LEU A 66 12.05 9.56 -4.13
N ASP A 67 11.80 10.75 -3.61
CA ASP A 67 12.44 11.28 -2.39
C ASP A 67 11.75 10.85 -1.10
N THR A 68 10.47 10.45 -1.12
CA THR A 68 9.73 10.01 0.07
C THR A 68 9.76 8.49 0.28
N ILE A 69 9.88 7.72 -0.80
CA ILE A 69 9.75 6.24 -0.77
C ILE A 69 10.76 5.57 0.17
N GLY A 70 11.98 6.10 0.30
CA GLY A 70 13.01 5.53 1.18
C GLY A 70 12.62 5.61 2.66
N ALA A 71 12.08 6.75 3.10
CA ALA A 71 11.62 6.92 4.47
C ALA A 71 10.38 6.06 4.78
N ILE A 72 9.47 5.93 3.80
CA ILE A 72 8.29 5.06 3.89
C ILE A 72 8.73 3.59 4.01
N ALA A 73 9.62 3.10 3.15
CA ALA A 73 10.10 1.72 3.21
C ALA A 73 10.81 1.42 4.54
N ALA A 74 11.57 2.38 5.08
CA ALA A 74 12.26 2.26 6.37
C ALA A 74 11.31 2.19 7.59
N THR A 75 9.99 2.35 7.41
CA THR A 75 9.00 2.12 8.47
C THR A 75 8.78 0.63 8.77
N GLY A 76 9.18 -0.26 7.84
CA GLY A 76 8.99 -1.71 7.95
C GLY A 76 7.70 -2.21 7.30
N VAL A 77 7.00 -1.39 6.49
CA VAL A 77 5.90 -1.88 5.65
C VAL A 77 6.39 -2.97 4.69
N THR A 78 5.51 -3.93 4.38
CA THR A 78 5.82 -5.03 3.46
C THR A 78 5.84 -4.57 2.01
N TYR A 79 4.92 -3.66 1.65
CA TYR A 79 4.77 -3.11 0.31
C TYR A 79 4.63 -1.59 0.33
N VAL A 80 4.90 -0.96 -0.81
CA VAL A 80 4.62 0.45 -1.06
C VAL A 80 3.90 0.57 -2.39
N SER A 81 2.67 1.07 -2.36
CA SER A 81 1.84 1.31 -3.54
C SER A 81 2.25 2.63 -4.22
N VAL A 82 2.61 2.57 -5.50
CA VAL A 82 3.12 3.74 -6.25
C VAL A 82 2.33 3.96 -7.54
N GLY A 83 1.23 4.70 -7.45
CA GLY A 83 0.39 5.04 -8.62
C GLY A 83 1.14 5.83 -9.72
N ARG A 84 2.17 6.60 -9.35
CA ARG A 84 2.95 7.39 -10.31
C ARG A 84 3.63 6.55 -11.38
N LEU A 85 3.88 5.26 -11.13
CA LEU A 85 4.48 4.36 -12.12
C LEU A 85 3.60 4.12 -13.35
N THR A 86 2.27 4.22 -13.20
CA THR A 86 1.33 3.90 -14.28
C THR A 86 0.50 5.09 -14.74
N GLN A 87 0.22 6.05 -13.85
CA GLN A 87 -0.67 7.17 -14.17
C GLN A 87 0.08 8.48 -14.49
N SER A 88 1.34 8.62 -14.07
CA SER A 88 2.12 9.88 -14.21
C SER A 88 3.62 9.63 -14.36
N ALA A 89 4.01 8.53 -15.02
CA ALA A 89 5.40 8.23 -15.30
C ALA A 89 5.92 9.19 -16.39
N PRO A 90 7.16 9.69 -16.28
CA PRO A 90 7.75 10.51 -17.33
C PRO A 90 7.91 9.66 -18.60
N ALA A 91 7.63 10.27 -19.76
CA ALA A 91 7.92 9.62 -21.05
C ALA A 91 9.43 9.43 -21.19
N ALA A 92 9.84 8.26 -21.68
CA ALA A 92 11.21 8.05 -22.12
C ALA A 92 11.47 8.88 -23.40
N ASP A 93 12.63 9.52 -23.47
CA ASP A 93 13.05 10.23 -24.67
C ASP A 93 13.51 9.22 -25.72
N ILE A 94 12.67 9.00 -26.74
CA ILE A 94 12.87 7.97 -27.77
C ILE A 94 12.72 8.62 -29.14
N GLY A 95 13.75 8.50 -29.98
CA GLY A 95 13.75 8.91 -31.38
C GLY A 95 14.00 7.72 -32.33
N LEU A 96 13.50 7.82 -33.56
CA LEU A 96 13.77 6.87 -34.63
C LEU A 96 14.66 7.54 -35.69
N ASP A 97 15.92 7.11 -35.76
CA ASP A 97 16.79 7.45 -36.89
C ASP A 97 16.49 6.51 -38.06
N PHE A 98 15.95 7.05 -39.15
CA PHE A 98 15.54 6.28 -40.32
C PHE A 98 16.26 6.77 -41.57
N THR A 99 16.88 5.86 -42.31
CA THR A 99 17.44 6.11 -43.65
C THR A 99 16.57 5.41 -44.68
N PRO A 100 15.86 6.14 -45.56
CA PRO A 100 15.12 5.53 -46.67
C PRO A 100 16.08 4.82 -47.64
N LEU A 101 15.58 3.74 -48.27
CA LEU A 101 16.28 3.04 -49.37
C LEU A 101 16.30 3.88 -50.66
#